data_AF-A0A255ZA14-F1
#
_entry.id   AF-A0A255ZA14-F1
#
_cell.length_a   1.000
_cell.length_b   1.000
_cell.length_c   1.000
_cell.angle_alpha   90.00
_cell.angle_beta   90.00
_cell.angle_gamma   90.00
#
_symmetry.space_group_name_H-M   'P 1'
#
loop_
_entity.id
_entity.type
_entity.pdbx_description
1 polymer ?
#
loop_
_entity_poly.entity_id
_entity_poly.type
_entity_poly.pdbx_seq_one_letter_code
_entity_poly.pdbx_strand_id
1 'polypeptide(L)'
;MKNKFIYIAILTAGFAACEPEFENELSNSSYSAGDADFSSYVALGNSLTAGFMDGTVSRVSQQYSYPNLLAQQFALVGGGTFTQPSYAEDVNNTGGISGIPGFNTRLILDAGSQSPEPINQPSTITLAPQATAFNNMGVPGAKSFHLLAPGYGNPAGLQTNPLSANPYYVRHATSPNARIIDDAMAKNPTFFTNWIGSNDVLAYATSGGLGVNQLGNTNVASYGSNDITDPTAFAGVYSATINTLTANGAKGVVATIPNVTSIPFFTTVPYNPLTATVLGNGNVANGQAAIQQANVLYAQLRQILSFFGQANRISLWTLEGRNPLLIRDESLTNLSAQIRGALLASGLSDQQATFYGQTFGQARQANANDLVLLPTRAVIGTAPNGVPAPLNAFGISYPLQDEHVLTAAEIIQVNTATTAFNNSIRAIAESKGLAIADMNAILNQLVSGLRVEDGQIYTANYFSTSRINTTLFSLDGIHPNARGYAIITNEIIKVINRHYNARLPLVSAGNFPGATILPTN
;
A
#
# COMPACT_ATOMS: atom_id res chain seq x y z
N MET A 1 -74.68 -2.80 0.08
CA MET A 1 -73.48 -2.04 0.52
C MET A 1 -73.05 -2.30 1.96
N LYS A 2 -73.74 -3.13 2.77
CA LYS A 2 -73.36 -3.40 4.17
C LYS A 2 -72.31 -4.52 4.37
N ASN A 3 -72.15 -5.44 3.42
CA ASN A 3 -71.19 -6.55 3.56
C ASN A 3 -69.78 -6.24 3.02
N LYS A 4 -69.58 -5.15 2.27
CA LYS A 4 -68.26 -4.77 1.74
C LYS A 4 -67.34 -4.17 2.81
N PHE A 5 -67.89 -3.55 3.84
CA PHE A 5 -67.10 -2.95 4.93
C PHE A 5 -66.57 -3.99 5.92
N ILE A 6 -67.25 -5.14 6.07
CA ILE A 6 -66.80 -6.23 6.95
C ILE A 6 -65.56 -6.93 6.36
N TYR A 7 -65.52 -7.16 5.04
CA TYR A 7 -64.34 -7.74 4.39
C TYR A 7 -63.13 -6.80 4.35
N ILE A 8 -63.35 -5.48 4.26
CA ILE A 8 -62.27 -4.48 4.37
C ILE A 8 -61.72 -4.42 5.80
N ALA A 9 -62.59 -4.48 6.82
CA ALA A 9 -62.18 -4.49 8.22
C ALA A 9 -61.34 -5.74 8.58
N ILE A 10 -61.71 -6.92 8.05
CA ILE A 10 -60.95 -8.17 8.24
C ILE A 10 -59.61 -8.13 7.48
N LEU A 11 -59.55 -7.52 6.29
CA LEU A 11 -58.28 -7.31 5.56
C LEU A 11 -57.35 -6.34 6.32
N THR A 12 -57.88 -5.23 6.87
CA THR A 12 -57.07 -4.29 7.66
C THR A 12 -56.59 -4.88 8.99
N ALA A 13 -57.35 -5.78 9.62
CA ALA A 13 -56.90 -6.52 10.80
C ALA A 13 -55.80 -7.54 10.45
N GLY A 14 -55.82 -8.12 9.24
CA GLY A 14 -54.75 -8.98 8.73
C GLY A 14 -53.42 -8.26 8.45
N PHE A 15 -53.46 -6.96 8.09
CA PHE A 15 -52.25 -6.14 7.93
C PHE A 15 -51.73 -5.54 9.25
N ALA A 16 -52.56 -5.41 10.28
CA ALA A 16 -52.12 -5.01 11.62
C ALA A 16 -51.57 -6.19 12.46
N ALA A 17 -51.88 -7.43 12.08
CA ALA A 17 -51.35 -8.65 12.72
C ALA A 17 -50.02 -9.14 12.12
N CYS A 18 -49.46 -8.40 11.16
CA CYS A 18 -48.07 -8.50 10.73
C CYS A 18 -47.33 -7.25 11.18
N GLU A 19 -47.31 -6.98 12.50
CA GLU A 19 -46.10 -6.36 13.01
C GLU A 19 -44.99 -7.41 12.83
N PRO A 20 -43.88 -7.09 12.13
CA PRO A 20 -42.71 -7.93 12.19
C PRO A 20 -42.23 -7.88 13.64
N GLU A 21 -42.69 -8.80 14.47
CA GLU A 21 -42.01 -9.11 15.71
C GLU A 21 -40.61 -9.54 15.30
N PHE A 22 -39.60 -8.77 15.72
CA PHE A 22 -38.22 -9.25 15.67
C PHE A 22 -38.16 -10.43 16.64
N GLU A 23 -38.50 -11.65 16.17
CA GLU A 23 -38.54 -12.86 17.00
C GLU A 23 -37.18 -13.19 17.64
N ASN A 24 -36.12 -12.50 17.21
CA ASN A 24 -34.90 -12.37 17.97
C ASN A 24 -34.52 -10.89 18.01
N GLU A 25 -34.83 -10.19 19.11
CA GLU A 25 -34.09 -8.98 19.42
C GLU A 25 -32.59 -9.35 19.43
N LEU A 26 -31.81 -8.76 18.53
CA LEU A 26 -30.35 -8.82 18.59
C LEU A 26 -29.90 -8.06 19.83
N SER A 27 -30.03 -8.69 21.00
CA SER A 27 -29.41 -8.23 22.22
C SER A 27 -27.97 -8.75 22.27
N ASN A 28 -27.10 -8.10 23.06
CA ASN A 28 -25.70 -8.52 23.23
C ASN A 28 -25.56 -10.00 23.66
N SER A 29 -26.61 -10.61 24.21
CA SER A 29 -26.65 -12.04 24.55
C SER A 29 -26.58 -12.99 23.33
N SER A 30 -26.80 -12.48 22.11
CA SER A 30 -26.67 -13.23 20.86
C SER A 30 -25.22 -13.35 20.38
N TYR A 31 -24.33 -12.49 20.89
CA TYR A 31 -22.91 -12.53 20.56
C TYR A 31 -22.15 -13.49 21.46
N SER A 32 -21.11 -14.12 20.92
CA SER A 32 -20.28 -15.07 21.66
C SER A 32 -18.86 -15.06 21.13
N ALA A 33 -17.89 -15.26 22.02
CA ALA A 33 -16.51 -15.48 21.65
C ALA A 33 -16.27 -16.88 21.04
N GLY A 34 -17.25 -17.77 21.13
CA GLY A 34 -17.11 -19.17 20.70
C GLY A 34 -15.96 -19.83 21.47
N ASP A 35 -15.01 -20.37 20.72
CA ASP A 35 -13.80 -21.01 21.26
C ASP A 35 -12.64 -20.02 21.50
N ALA A 36 -12.77 -18.74 21.13
CA ALA A 36 -11.73 -17.74 21.33
C ALA A 36 -11.80 -17.09 22.73
N ASP A 37 -10.68 -16.51 23.17
CA ASP A 37 -10.58 -15.71 24.38
C ASP A 37 -9.95 -14.36 24.06
N PHE A 38 -10.76 -13.30 24.05
CA PHE A 38 -10.31 -11.94 23.71
C PHE A 38 -9.91 -11.09 24.93
N SER A 39 -9.79 -11.69 26.12
CA SER A 39 -9.48 -10.96 27.37
C SER A 39 -8.14 -10.21 27.32
N SER A 40 -7.17 -10.69 26.55
CA SER A 40 -5.98 -9.94 26.16
C SER A 40 -5.70 -10.10 24.66
N TYR A 41 -6.01 -9.06 23.89
CA TYR A 41 -5.76 -9.02 22.44
C TYR A 41 -4.50 -8.22 22.11
N VAL A 42 -3.61 -8.76 21.27
CA VAL A 42 -2.48 -8.03 20.68
C VAL A 42 -2.47 -8.10 19.16
N ALA A 43 -1.99 -7.04 18.51
CA ALA A 43 -1.87 -6.98 17.06
C ALA A 43 -0.43 -6.66 16.66
N LEU A 44 0.16 -7.51 15.82
CA LEU A 44 1.49 -7.32 15.25
C LEU A 44 1.39 -7.15 13.75
N GLY A 45 2.23 -6.28 13.20
CA GLY A 45 2.27 -6.03 11.77
C GLY A 45 2.95 -4.72 11.44
N ASN A 46 2.60 -4.17 10.29
CA ASN A 46 3.22 -2.97 9.75
C ASN A 46 2.28 -1.74 9.82
N SER A 47 2.33 -0.88 8.80
CA SER A 47 1.50 0.31 8.65
C SER A 47 0.00 0.00 8.62
N LEU A 48 -0.41 -1.13 8.02
CA LEU A 48 -1.81 -1.58 8.01
C LEU A 48 -2.32 -1.85 9.43
N THR A 49 -1.49 -2.42 10.29
CA THR A 49 -1.82 -2.69 11.69
C THR A 49 -1.82 -1.42 12.53
N ALA A 50 -0.92 -0.47 12.24
CA ALA A 50 -0.84 0.80 12.95
C ALA A 50 -2.03 1.76 12.69
N GLY A 51 -2.83 1.51 11.65
CA GLY A 51 -3.84 2.47 11.18
C GLY A 51 -3.23 3.61 10.39
N PHE A 52 -2.21 3.34 9.60
CA PHE A 52 -1.59 4.31 8.69
C PHE A 52 -2.54 4.63 7.55
N MET A 53 -2.73 5.90 7.21
CA MET A 53 -3.49 6.32 6.04
C MET A 53 -3.03 7.70 5.59
N ASP A 54 -3.25 8.02 4.32
CA ASP A 54 -2.93 9.33 3.75
C ASP A 54 -1.46 9.71 4.01
N GLY A 55 -0.54 8.75 3.92
CA GLY A 55 0.89 9.00 4.04
C GLY A 55 1.46 9.04 5.46
N THR A 56 0.67 8.87 6.53
CA THR A 56 1.21 8.88 7.90
C THR A 56 0.33 8.19 8.96
N VAL A 57 0.85 8.03 10.17
CA VAL A 57 0.03 7.76 11.38
C VAL A 57 -0.37 9.08 12.01
N SER A 58 -1.63 9.20 12.41
CA SER A 58 -2.19 10.36 13.09
C SER A 58 -3.14 9.94 14.20
N ARG A 59 -3.49 10.87 15.08
CA ARG A 59 -4.46 10.61 16.17
C ARG A 59 -5.79 10.10 15.65
N VAL A 60 -6.27 10.63 14.53
CA VAL A 60 -7.52 10.19 13.91
C VAL A 60 -7.38 8.84 13.20
N SER A 61 -6.26 8.60 12.50
CA SER A 61 -6.12 7.36 11.72
C SER A 61 -6.06 6.11 12.60
N GLN A 62 -5.46 6.22 13.78
CA GLN A 62 -5.44 5.14 14.76
C GLN A 62 -6.83 4.75 15.28
N GLN A 63 -7.81 5.67 15.29
CA GLN A 63 -9.18 5.33 15.69
C GLN A 63 -9.81 4.34 14.71
N TYR A 64 -9.35 4.34 13.47
CA TYR A 64 -9.84 3.48 12.39
C TYR A 64 -8.93 2.28 12.12
N SER A 65 -7.84 2.09 12.88
CA SER A 65 -6.99 0.92 12.68
C SER A 65 -7.82 -0.36 12.82
N TYR A 66 -7.60 -1.35 11.94
CA TYR A 66 -8.39 -2.59 12.01
C TYR A 66 -8.27 -3.28 13.38
N PRO A 67 -7.13 -3.25 14.11
CA PRO A 67 -7.07 -3.81 15.46
C PRO A 67 -7.97 -3.06 16.45
N ASN A 68 -8.04 -1.72 16.36
CA ASN A 68 -8.91 -0.94 17.23
C ASN A 68 -10.39 -1.25 16.97
N LEU A 69 -10.77 -1.41 15.70
CA LEU A 69 -12.14 -1.77 15.33
C LEU A 69 -12.48 -3.21 15.77
N LEU A 70 -11.55 -4.16 15.62
CA LEU A 70 -11.72 -5.52 16.16
C LEU A 70 -11.91 -5.51 17.68
N ALA A 71 -11.09 -4.77 18.42
CA ALA A 71 -11.18 -4.68 19.86
C ALA A 71 -12.54 -4.16 20.35
N GLN A 72 -13.13 -3.19 19.63
CA GLN A 72 -14.49 -2.71 19.92
C GLN A 72 -15.54 -3.82 19.79
N GLN A 73 -15.38 -4.75 18.84
CA GLN A 73 -16.30 -5.89 18.69
C GLN A 73 -16.00 -6.99 19.70
N PHE A 74 -14.73 -7.22 20.04
CA PHE A 74 -14.35 -8.16 21.10
C PHE A 74 -14.89 -7.76 22.47
N ALA A 75 -14.96 -6.46 22.77
CA ALA A 75 -15.51 -5.94 24.03
C ALA A 75 -16.96 -6.40 24.30
N LEU A 76 -17.74 -6.69 23.24
CA LEU A 76 -19.12 -7.19 23.35
C LEU A 76 -19.21 -8.62 23.89
N VAL A 77 -18.11 -9.38 23.86
CA VAL A 77 -18.04 -10.79 24.24
C VAL A 77 -16.94 -11.06 25.28
N GLY A 78 -16.63 -10.07 26.12
CA GLY A 78 -15.66 -10.19 27.21
C GLY A 78 -14.22 -9.80 26.85
N GLY A 79 -14.02 -9.11 25.73
CA GLY A 79 -12.72 -8.58 25.34
C GLY A 79 -12.15 -7.55 26.32
N GLY A 80 -10.84 -7.58 26.52
CA GLY A 80 -10.14 -6.67 27.42
C GLY A 80 -9.93 -5.26 26.86
N THR A 81 -9.31 -4.40 27.66
CA THR A 81 -8.89 -3.07 27.21
C THR A 81 -7.84 -3.16 26.12
N PHE A 82 -8.03 -2.42 25.03
CA PHE A 82 -7.09 -2.33 23.92
C PHE A 82 -6.41 -0.97 23.89
N THR A 83 -5.08 -0.98 24.01
CA THR A 83 -4.25 0.23 24.02
C THR A 83 -3.45 0.36 22.71
N GLN A 84 -3.29 1.59 22.25
CA GLN A 84 -2.49 1.93 21.06
C GLN A 84 -1.45 2.99 21.43
N PRO A 85 -0.31 3.04 20.72
CA PRO A 85 0.66 4.10 20.95
C PRO A 85 0.04 5.48 20.79
N SER A 86 0.31 6.38 21.73
CA SER A 86 -0.36 7.67 21.84
C SER A 86 0.08 8.67 20.75
N TYR A 87 -0.89 9.41 20.24
CA TYR A 87 -0.72 10.60 19.40
C TYR A 87 -1.54 11.76 19.99
N ALA A 88 -1.66 11.83 21.30
CA ALA A 88 -2.47 12.84 21.98
C ALA A 88 -2.02 14.27 21.66
N GLU A 89 -0.73 14.47 21.37
CA GLU A 89 -0.15 15.75 20.94
C GLU A 89 -0.61 16.20 19.53
N ASP A 90 -1.12 15.29 18.70
CA ASP A 90 -1.63 15.55 17.35
C ASP A 90 -3.08 16.07 17.37
N VAL A 91 -3.30 17.17 18.10
CA VAL A 91 -4.63 17.76 18.33
C VAL A 91 -5.31 18.16 17.03
N ASN A 92 -4.55 18.67 16.07
CA ASN A 92 -5.06 19.09 14.76
C ASN A 92 -5.12 17.94 13.74
N ASN A 93 -4.78 16.71 14.14
CA ASN A 93 -4.73 15.55 13.26
C ASN A 93 -3.87 15.79 12.01
N THR A 94 -2.75 16.48 12.18
CA THR A 94 -1.76 16.76 11.12
C THR A 94 -0.98 15.51 10.72
N GLY A 95 -0.78 14.57 11.65
CA GLY A 95 0.09 13.42 11.43
C GLY A 95 1.55 13.80 11.18
N GLY A 96 2.34 12.88 10.65
CA GLY A 96 3.78 13.06 10.41
C GLY A 96 4.62 12.85 11.66
N ILE A 97 5.93 13.10 11.54
CA ILE A 97 6.85 13.18 12.69
C ILE A 97 7.70 14.43 12.50
N SER A 98 7.64 15.32 13.48
CA SER A 98 8.36 16.59 13.46
C SER A 98 9.88 16.37 13.41
N GLY A 99 10.55 17.12 12.53
CA GLY A 99 12.02 17.15 12.43
C GLY A 99 12.67 15.96 11.73
N ILE A 100 11.91 15.05 11.10
CA ILE A 100 12.47 13.90 10.36
C ILE A 100 12.11 14.00 8.86
N PRO A 101 13.11 14.14 7.96
CA PRO A 101 12.87 14.11 6.52
C PRO A 101 12.13 12.83 6.09
N GLY A 102 11.10 12.98 5.24
CA GLY A 102 10.29 11.86 4.73
C GLY A 102 9.08 11.48 5.60
N PHE A 103 8.90 12.09 6.77
CA PHE A 103 7.75 11.86 7.66
C PHE A 103 6.79 13.06 7.64
N ASN A 104 6.32 13.39 6.44
CA ASN A 104 5.44 14.53 6.19
C ASN A 104 4.09 14.40 6.89
N THR A 105 3.38 15.52 6.99
CA THR A 105 1.98 15.55 7.44
C THR A 105 1.08 14.75 6.50
N ARG A 106 -0.10 14.42 7.01
CA ARG A 106 -1.12 13.67 6.30
C ARG A 106 -1.49 14.36 4.99
N LEU A 107 -1.73 13.56 3.95
CA LEU A 107 -2.27 14.03 2.68
C LEU A 107 -3.73 14.45 2.82
N ILE A 108 -4.10 15.53 2.14
CA ILE A 108 -5.49 15.96 1.89
C ILE A 108 -5.68 16.16 0.40
N LEU A 109 -6.92 16.18 -0.06
CA LEU A 109 -7.24 16.63 -1.41
C LEU A 109 -7.59 18.11 -1.37
N ASP A 110 -6.77 18.92 -2.06
CA ASP A 110 -7.12 20.32 -2.33
C ASP A 110 -8.08 20.36 -3.54
N ALA A 111 -9.28 20.90 -3.33
CA ALA A 111 -10.32 20.96 -4.35
C ALA A 111 -9.97 21.93 -5.51
N GLY A 112 -9.15 22.95 -5.25
CA GLY A 112 -8.65 23.89 -6.24
C GLY A 112 -7.59 23.28 -7.17
N SER A 113 -6.63 22.53 -6.60
CA SER A 113 -5.58 21.85 -7.38
C SER A 113 -6.00 20.47 -7.91
N GLN A 114 -7.11 19.92 -7.39
CA GLN A 114 -7.63 18.58 -7.65
C GLN A 114 -6.56 17.48 -7.48
N SER A 115 -5.62 17.70 -6.55
CA SER A 115 -4.47 16.83 -6.34
C SER A 115 -4.24 16.60 -4.84
N PRO A 116 -3.74 15.41 -4.46
CA PRO A 116 -3.30 15.18 -3.08
C PRO A 116 -2.07 16.00 -2.72
N GLU A 117 -2.05 16.59 -1.54
CA GLU A 117 -0.89 17.29 -0.99
C GLU A 117 -0.82 17.18 0.54
N PRO A 118 0.38 17.24 1.15
CA PRO A 118 0.51 17.25 2.60
C PRO A 118 -0.18 18.47 3.20
N ILE A 119 -0.83 18.31 4.36
CA ILE A 119 -1.42 19.44 5.10
C ILE A 119 -0.35 20.52 5.34
N ASN A 120 -0.66 21.77 5.00
CA ASN A 120 0.20 22.93 5.17
C ASN A 120 0.21 23.44 6.63
N GLN A 121 0.47 22.53 7.56
CA GLN A 121 0.67 22.79 8.98
C GLN A 121 1.80 21.91 9.49
N PRO A 122 2.63 22.37 10.44
CA PRO A 122 3.69 21.54 10.99
C PRO A 122 3.12 20.39 11.82
N SER A 123 3.81 19.24 11.81
CA SER A 123 3.52 18.14 12.72
C SER A 123 3.88 18.51 14.16
N THR A 124 3.01 18.16 15.10
CA THR A 124 3.27 18.27 16.56
C THR A 124 3.81 16.98 17.17
N ILE A 125 3.87 15.88 16.40
CA ILE A 125 4.31 14.57 16.86
C ILE A 125 5.83 14.56 16.98
N THR A 126 6.36 14.14 18.13
CA THR A 126 7.82 14.11 18.40
C THR A 126 8.32 12.69 18.59
N LEU A 127 9.64 12.49 18.62
CA LEU A 127 10.27 11.21 18.95
C LEU A 127 10.32 10.87 20.44
N ALA A 128 9.60 11.61 21.31
CA ALA A 128 9.61 11.34 22.73
C ALA A 128 9.15 9.89 23.00
N PRO A 129 9.96 9.07 23.70
CA PRO A 129 9.60 7.69 23.97
C PRO A 129 8.43 7.63 24.95
N GLN A 130 7.45 6.78 24.64
CA GLN A 130 6.32 6.50 25.52
C GLN A 130 6.66 5.44 26.55
N ALA A 131 7.71 4.64 26.29
CA ALA A 131 8.30 3.67 27.22
C ALA A 131 7.27 2.71 27.84
N THR A 132 6.30 2.24 27.06
CA THR A 132 5.25 1.31 27.50
C THR A 132 4.83 0.37 26.38
N ALA A 133 4.44 -0.85 26.74
CA ALA A 133 3.91 -1.83 25.79
C ALA A 133 2.43 -1.58 25.50
N PHE A 134 2.06 -1.68 24.22
CA PHE A 134 0.70 -1.48 23.73
C PHE A 134 0.11 -2.79 23.21
N ASN A 135 -1.22 -2.84 23.10
CA ASN A 135 -1.89 -3.96 22.44
C ASN A 135 -1.71 -3.88 20.92
N ASN A 136 -1.73 -2.67 20.34
CA ASN A 136 -1.35 -2.46 18.95
C ASN A 136 0.16 -2.22 18.81
N MET A 137 0.87 -3.22 18.28
CA MET A 137 2.30 -3.19 18.00
C MET A 137 2.59 -3.12 16.50
N GLY A 138 1.68 -2.52 15.72
CA GLY A 138 1.90 -2.19 14.31
C GLY A 138 2.98 -1.13 14.15
N VAL A 139 4.02 -1.41 13.35
CA VAL A 139 5.11 -0.48 13.07
C VAL A 139 5.19 -0.18 11.57
N PRO A 140 4.81 1.03 11.12
CA PRO A 140 4.90 1.41 9.71
C PRO A 140 6.31 1.20 9.15
N GLY A 141 6.40 0.61 7.96
CA GLY A 141 7.67 0.27 7.29
C GLY A 141 8.39 -0.97 7.83
N ALA A 142 7.89 -1.64 8.88
CA ALA A 142 8.52 -2.87 9.37
C ALA A 142 8.37 -4.03 8.39
N LYS A 143 9.49 -4.72 8.12
CA LYS A 143 9.55 -6.05 7.48
C LYS A 143 9.42 -7.14 8.55
N SER A 144 9.18 -8.39 8.13
CA SER A 144 8.99 -9.53 9.04
C SER A 144 10.06 -9.65 10.12
N PHE A 145 11.33 -9.54 9.74
CA PHE A 145 12.47 -9.72 10.65
C PHE A 145 12.65 -8.58 11.66
N HIS A 146 12.08 -7.41 11.41
CA HIS A 146 12.12 -6.30 12.38
C HIS A 146 11.35 -6.62 13.67
N LEU A 147 10.36 -7.54 13.63
CA LEU A 147 9.64 -7.94 14.84
C LEU A 147 10.56 -8.57 15.91
N LEU A 148 11.65 -9.21 15.46
CA LEU A 148 12.62 -9.92 16.28
C LEU A 148 13.94 -9.15 16.47
N ALA A 149 14.06 -7.95 15.88
CA ALA A 149 15.31 -7.20 15.84
C ALA A 149 15.50 -6.36 17.12
N PRO A 150 16.51 -6.65 17.97
CA PRO A 150 16.85 -5.75 19.06
C PRO A 150 17.41 -4.44 18.50
N GLY A 151 17.14 -3.32 19.17
CA GLY A 151 17.65 -2.01 18.77
C GLY A 151 16.82 -1.29 17.69
N TYR A 152 15.79 -1.93 17.12
CA TYR A 152 14.94 -1.30 16.10
C TYR A 152 14.18 -0.06 16.62
N GLY A 153 14.02 0.05 17.95
CA GLY A 153 13.47 1.20 18.66
C GLY A 153 14.52 2.12 19.27
N ASN A 154 15.80 1.99 18.90
CA ASN A 154 16.88 2.81 19.45
C ASN A 154 17.03 4.13 18.66
N PRO A 155 16.85 5.31 19.26
CA PRO A 155 17.02 6.59 18.57
C PRO A 155 18.37 6.75 17.87
N ALA A 156 19.44 6.15 18.40
CA ALA A 156 20.77 6.21 17.78
C ALA A 156 20.80 5.55 16.38
N GLY A 157 19.95 4.54 16.15
CA GLY A 157 19.80 3.88 14.85
C GLY A 157 19.16 4.76 13.76
N LEU A 158 18.59 5.91 14.13
CA LEU A 158 18.08 6.90 13.16
C LEU A 158 19.21 7.75 12.52
N GLN A 159 20.45 7.61 13.01
CA GLN A 159 21.62 8.35 12.53
C GLN A 159 22.60 7.45 11.77
N THR A 160 22.31 6.16 11.62
CA THR A 160 23.17 5.21 10.88
C THR A 160 22.88 5.25 9.38
N ASN A 161 23.83 4.77 8.56
CA ASN A 161 23.63 4.61 7.13
C ASN A 161 24.08 3.20 6.68
N PRO A 162 23.16 2.28 6.33
CA PRO A 162 21.70 2.46 6.31
C PRO A 162 21.10 2.64 7.72
N LEU A 163 19.87 3.17 7.79
CA LEU A 163 19.13 3.31 9.05
C LEU A 163 18.87 1.94 9.68
N SER A 164 19.15 1.80 10.98
CA SER A 164 18.93 0.55 11.72
C SER A 164 17.76 0.60 12.70
N ALA A 165 17.15 1.78 12.87
CA ALA A 165 15.96 1.99 13.70
C ALA A 165 14.81 2.60 12.91
N ASN A 166 13.61 2.50 13.47
CA ASN A 166 12.38 3.04 12.89
C ASN A 166 11.79 4.12 13.81
N PRO A 167 11.50 5.33 13.30
CA PRO A 167 11.08 6.44 14.15
C PRO A 167 9.71 6.21 14.81
N TYR A 168 8.81 5.45 14.19
CA TYR A 168 7.55 5.05 14.84
C TYR A 168 7.83 4.13 16.02
N TYR A 169 8.70 3.12 15.87
CA TYR A 169 9.00 2.20 16.97
C TYR A 169 9.89 2.83 18.05
N VAL A 170 10.76 3.79 17.71
CA VAL A 170 11.49 4.61 18.70
C VAL A 170 10.54 5.30 19.68
N ARG A 171 9.38 5.77 19.22
CA ARG A 171 8.36 6.35 20.09
C ARG A 171 7.67 5.30 20.97
N HIS A 172 7.48 4.09 20.46
CA HIS A 172 6.60 3.11 21.08
C HIS A 172 7.33 2.10 21.98
N ALA A 173 8.62 1.84 21.72
CA ALA A 173 9.38 0.80 22.40
C ALA A 173 9.45 1.04 23.92
N THR A 174 9.33 -0.03 24.71
CA THR A 174 9.50 0.03 26.17
C THR A 174 10.92 0.43 26.58
N SER A 175 11.90 0.07 25.75
CA SER A 175 13.30 0.46 25.89
C SER A 175 14.01 0.42 24.53
N PRO A 176 15.17 1.09 24.36
CA PRO A 176 15.87 1.15 23.07
C PRO A 176 16.19 -0.22 22.45
N ASN A 177 16.40 -1.26 23.26
CA ASN A 177 16.75 -2.61 22.80
C ASN A 177 15.56 -3.59 22.80
N ALA A 178 14.35 -3.16 23.19
CA ALA A 178 13.18 -4.01 23.18
C ALA A 178 12.84 -4.48 21.76
N ARG A 179 12.51 -5.77 21.61
CA ARG A 179 11.97 -6.31 20.36
C ARG A 179 10.46 -6.12 20.35
N ILE A 180 9.87 -5.86 19.18
CA ILE A 180 8.43 -5.64 19.04
C ILE A 180 7.65 -6.84 19.58
N ILE A 181 8.15 -8.06 19.33
CA ILE A 181 7.53 -9.28 19.83
C ILE A 181 7.54 -9.38 21.37
N ASP A 182 8.60 -8.91 22.03
CA ASP A 182 8.72 -8.99 23.49
C ASP A 182 7.74 -8.02 24.15
N ASP A 183 7.63 -6.80 23.61
CA ASP A 183 6.66 -5.80 24.06
C ASP A 183 5.21 -6.30 23.86
N ALA A 184 4.92 -7.00 22.75
CA ALA A 184 3.62 -7.63 22.53
C ALA A 184 3.34 -8.75 23.56
N MET A 185 4.33 -9.61 23.82
CA MET A 185 4.17 -10.72 24.77
C MET A 185 4.05 -10.26 26.22
N ALA A 186 4.60 -9.09 26.58
CA ALA A 186 4.42 -8.48 27.89
C ALA A 186 2.95 -8.16 28.23
N LYS A 187 2.06 -8.14 27.22
CA LYS A 187 0.61 -8.02 27.41
C LYS A 187 -0.08 -9.34 27.79
N ASN A 188 0.65 -10.45 27.86
CA ASN A 188 0.13 -11.80 28.12
C ASN A 188 -1.09 -12.13 27.23
N PRO A 189 -0.92 -12.13 25.89
CA PRO A 189 -2.04 -12.25 24.97
C PRO A 189 -2.74 -13.62 25.08
N THR A 190 -4.06 -13.59 25.01
CA THR A 190 -4.94 -14.77 24.84
C THR A 190 -5.43 -14.88 23.38
N PHE A 191 -5.44 -13.76 22.67
CA PHE A 191 -5.71 -13.70 21.23
C PHE A 191 -4.74 -12.76 20.52
N PHE A 192 -4.39 -13.06 19.27
CA PHE A 192 -3.60 -12.14 18.45
C PHE A 192 -4.07 -12.01 17.00
N THR A 193 -3.69 -10.92 16.36
CA THR A 193 -3.66 -10.82 14.90
C THR A 193 -2.23 -10.54 14.44
N ASN A 194 -1.74 -11.26 13.43
CA ASN A 194 -0.42 -11.02 12.83
C ASN A 194 -0.55 -10.76 11.33
N TRP A 195 -0.34 -9.51 10.92
CA TRP A 195 -0.31 -9.09 9.51
C TRP A 195 1.00 -8.39 9.16
N ILE A 196 2.09 -9.13 9.34
CA ILE A 196 3.44 -8.72 8.94
C ILE A 196 3.82 -9.41 7.62
N GLY A 197 4.73 -8.79 6.86
CA GLY A 197 5.29 -9.38 5.63
C GLY A 197 5.11 -8.54 4.39
N SER A 198 4.17 -7.58 4.36
CA SER A 198 3.93 -6.79 3.15
C SER A 198 5.15 -5.98 2.73
N ASN A 199 5.89 -5.38 3.67
CA ASN A 199 7.08 -4.58 3.37
C ASN A 199 8.29 -5.42 2.92
N ASP A 200 8.25 -6.74 3.10
CA ASP A 200 9.26 -7.66 2.59
C ASP A 200 9.27 -7.69 1.06
N VAL A 201 8.22 -7.19 0.40
CA VAL A 201 8.12 -6.98 -1.06
C VAL A 201 7.70 -5.55 -1.45
N LEU A 202 6.86 -4.88 -0.66
CA LEU A 202 6.31 -3.57 -1.00
C LEU A 202 7.38 -2.49 -1.08
N ALA A 203 8.39 -2.52 -0.22
CA ALA A 203 9.47 -1.53 -0.23
C ALA A 203 10.26 -1.57 -1.56
N TYR A 204 10.54 -2.78 -2.07
CA TYR A 204 11.13 -2.96 -3.39
C TYR A 204 10.25 -2.36 -4.48
N ALA A 205 8.97 -2.77 -4.52
CA ALA A 205 8.03 -2.36 -5.56
C ALA A 205 7.78 -0.84 -5.56
N THR A 206 7.58 -0.23 -4.39
CA THR A 206 7.28 1.21 -4.26
C THR A 206 8.50 2.11 -4.41
N SER A 207 9.70 1.53 -4.32
CA SER A 207 10.95 2.20 -4.72
C SER A 207 11.23 2.10 -6.22
N GLY A 208 10.38 1.40 -6.99
CA GLY A 208 10.60 1.17 -8.41
C GLY A 208 11.74 0.20 -8.70
N GLY A 209 11.93 -0.78 -7.81
CA GLY A 209 12.91 -1.85 -8.02
C GLY A 209 14.35 -1.54 -7.58
N LEU A 210 14.60 -0.40 -6.92
CA LEU A 210 15.93 0.02 -6.44
C LEU A 210 16.63 -0.94 -5.45
N GLY A 211 15.88 -1.87 -4.84
CA GLY A 211 16.45 -2.86 -3.91
C GLY A 211 17.08 -4.05 -4.62
N VAL A 212 17.53 -5.02 -3.84
CA VAL A 212 18.03 -6.30 -4.34
C VAL A 212 17.08 -7.42 -3.91
N ASN A 213 16.83 -8.37 -4.82
CA ASN A 213 16.17 -9.61 -4.44
C ASN A 213 17.15 -10.55 -3.75
N GLN A 214 16.97 -10.76 -2.44
CA GLN A 214 17.92 -11.49 -1.59
C GLN A 214 17.80 -13.01 -1.69
N LEU A 215 17.19 -13.55 -2.75
CA LEU A 215 17.05 -14.99 -2.97
C LEU A 215 18.37 -15.74 -2.76
N GLY A 216 18.39 -16.66 -1.80
CA GLY A 216 19.56 -17.47 -1.42
C GLY A 216 20.42 -16.87 -0.30
N ASN A 217 20.17 -15.63 0.14
CA ASN A 217 20.87 -14.99 1.24
C ASN A 217 19.99 -14.96 2.50
N THR A 218 20.25 -15.84 3.48
CA THR A 218 19.44 -15.89 4.72
C THR A 218 19.86 -14.88 5.80
N ASN A 219 20.93 -14.10 5.58
CA ASN A 219 21.43 -13.14 6.54
C ASN A 219 20.69 -11.79 6.43
N VAL A 220 19.56 -11.66 7.13
CA VAL A 220 18.73 -10.44 7.13
C VAL A 220 19.46 -9.17 7.58
N ALA A 221 20.55 -9.28 8.35
CA ALA A 221 21.34 -8.13 8.78
C ALA A 221 22.13 -7.48 7.63
N SER A 222 22.26 -8.16 6.48
CA SER A 222 22.92 -7.63 5.28
C SER A 222 21.98 -6.89 4.32
N TYR A 223 20.67 -6.91 4.58
CA TYR A 223 19.67 -6.40 3.64
C TYR A 223 19.58 -4.88 3.67
N GLY A 224 19.39 -4.28 2.50
CA GLY A 224 18.96 -2.90 2.33
C GLY A 224 17.46 -2.71 2.64
N SER A 225 17.05 -1.46 2.87
CA SER A 225 15.66 -1.12 3.20
C SER A 225 14.66 -1.50 2.10
N ASN A 226 15.09 -1.45 0.85
CA ASN A 226 14.25 -1.72 -0.32
C ASN A 226 14.35 -3.16 -0.80
N ASP A 227 15.13 -4.02 -0.16
CA ASP A 227 15.38 -5.38 -0.65
C ASP A 227 14.16 -6.28 -0.50
N ILE A 228 13.99 -7.20 -1.44
CA ILE A 228 13.06 -8.33 -1.27
C ILE A 228 13.70 -9.33 -0.32
N THR A 229 12.96 -9.74 0.71
CA THR A 229 13.46 -10.72 1.71
C THR A 229 13.57 -12.12 1.09
N ASP A 230 14.58 -12.90 1.49
CA ASP A 230 14.68 -14.30 1.06
C ASP A 230 13.52 -15.14 1.61
N PRO A 231 12.87 -16.02 0.80
CA PRO A 231 11.79 -16.88 1.26
C PRO A 231 12.13 -17.79 2.44
N THR A 232 13.36 -18.30 2.54
CA THR A 232 13.80 -19.15 3.66
C THR A 232 13.98 -18.32 4.92
N ALA A 233 14.60 -17.14 4.82
CA ALA A 233 14.71 -16.20 5.93
C ALA A 233 13.34 -15.77 6.47
N PHE A 234 12.42 -15.41 5.56
CA PHE A 234 11.04 -15.06 5.91
C PHE A 234 10.35 -16.20 6.67
N ALA A 235 10.40 -17.42 6.14
CA ALA A 235 9.76 -18.58 6.78
C ALA A 235 10.32 -18.84 8.19
N GLY A 236 11.64 -18.74 8.37
CA GLY A 236 12.29 -18.91 9.68
C GLY A 236 11.83 -17.86 10.70
N VAL A 237 11.85 -16.58 10.31
CA VAL A 237 11.42 -15.45 11.15
C VAL A 237 9.93 -15.53 11.48
N TYR A 238 9.09 -15.83 10.47
CA TYR A 238 7.65 -15.94 10.66
C TYR A 238 7.30 -17.11 11.60
N SER A 239 7.98 -18.25 11.44
CA SER A 239 7.83 -19.40 12.34
C SER A 239 8.22 -19.05 13.78
N ALA A 240 9.36 -18.38 13.98
CA ALA A 240 9.77 -17.91 15.31
C ALA A 240 8.73 -16.96 15.93
N THR A 241 8.21 -16.00 15.15
CA THR A 241 7.17 -15.07 15.60
C THR A 241 5.90 -15.79 16.04
N ILE A 242 5.38 -16.69 15.21
CA ILE A 242 4.16 -17.46 15.52
C ILE A 242 4.37 -18.42 16.69
N ASN A 243 5.54 -19.07 16.80
CA ASN A 243 5.88 -19.91 17.94
C ASN A 243 5.87 -19.10 19.25
N THR A 244 6.41 -17.89 19.25
CA THR A 244 6.38 -17.02 20.43
C THR A 244 4.96 -16.61 20.80
N LEU A 245 4.15 -16.17 19.83
CA LEU A 245 2.76 -15.75 20.08
C LEU A 245 1.89 -16.90 20.62
N THR A 246 2.13 -18.12 20.16
CA THR A 246 1.36 -19.31 20.56
C THR A 246 1.93 -20.04 21.77
N ALA A 247 3.07 -19.61 22.32
CA ALA A 247 3.80 -20.32 23.37
C ALA A 247 2.95 -20.55 24.65
N ASN A 248 2.05 -19.62 24.96
CA ASN A 248 1.15 -19.68 26.12
C ASN A 248 -0.30 -20.03 25.73
N GLY A 249 -0.50 -20.62 24.56
CA GLY A 249 -1.82 -21.09 24.10
C GLY A 249 -2.71 -20.02 23.46
N ALA A 250 -2.17 -18.83 23.16
CA ALA A 250 -2.95 -17.78 22.49
C ALA A 250 -3.45 -18.26 21.12
N LYS A 251 -4.75 -18.05 20.86
CA LYS A 251 -5.34 -18.24 19.54
C LYS A 251 -5.12 -16.99 18.69
N GLY A 252 -5.38 -17.04 17.40
CA GLY A 252 -5.21 -15.83 16.60
C GLY A 252 -5.49 -15.97 15.12
N VAL A 253 -5.49 -14.82 14.46
CA VAL A 253 -5.63 -14.73 13.00
C VAL A 253 -4.30 -14.28 12.40
N VAL A 254 -3.83 -15.01 11.41
CA VAL A 254 -2.78 -14.51 10.51
C VAL A 254 -3.39 -14.03 9.21
N ALA A 255 -2.73 -13.10 8.53
CA ALA A 255 -3.18 -12.63 7.23
C ALA A 255 -2.12 -12.82 6.15
N THR A 256 -2.56 -13.24 4.96
CA THR A 256 -1.68 -13.33 3.79
C THR A 256 -1.31 -11.93 3.27
N ILE A 257 -0.21 -11.86 2.54
CA ILE A 257 0.28 -10.64 1.89
C ILE A 257 -0.53 -10.40 0.62
N PRO A 258 -1.19 -9.24 0.48
CA PRO A 258 -1.92 -8.87 -0.73
C PRO A 258 -1.02 -8.81 -1.97
N ASN A 259 -1.61 -8.84 -3.17
CA ASN A 259 -0.86 -8.44 -4.36
C ASN A 259 -0.54 -6.94 -4.27
N VAL A 260 0.71 -6.62 -3.92
CA VAL A 260 1.12 -5.22 -3.73
C VAL A 260 1.14 -4.42 -5.03
N THR A 261 1.18 -5.08 -6.19
CA THR A 261 1.22 -4.42 -7.51
C THR A 261 -0.16 -4.05 -8.06
N SER A 262 -1.25 -4.49 -7.42
CA SER A 262 -2.63 -4.19 -7.85
C SER A 262 -3.25 -2.97 -7.15
N ILE A 263 -2.53 -2.34 -6.23
CA ILE A 263 -3.01 -1.16 -5.49
C ILE A 263 -2.93 0.12 -6.36
N PRO A 264 -3.72 1.16 -6.06
CA PRO A 264 -3.75 2.42 -6.81
C PRO A 264 -2.39 3.08 -7.06
N PHE A 265 -1.42 2.87 -6.17
CA PHE A 265 -0.05 3.36 -6.34
C PHE A 265 0.57 2.96 -7.68
N PHE A 266 0.18 1.80 -8.24
CA PHE A 266 0.71 1.29 -9.51
C PHE A 266 -0.29 1.36 -10.67
N THR A 267 -1.59 1.51 -10.39
CA THR A 267 -2.66 1.43 -11.40
C THR A 267 -3.26 2.78 -11.79
N THR A 268 -2.91 3.86 -11.07
CA THR A 268 -3.46 5.21 -11.33
C THR A 268 -2.80 5.88 -12.54
N VAL A 269 -1.48 5.76 -12.69
CA VAL A 269 -0.75 6.38 -13.79
C VAL A 269 -0.59 5.35 -14.91
N PRO A 270 -1.19 5.57 -16.10
CA PRO A 270 -1.08 4.63 -17.20
C PRO A 270 0.30 4.70 -17.84
N TYR A 271 0.77 3.59 -18.42
CA TYR A 271 2.05 3.53 -19.15
C TYR A 271 2.12 4.46 -20.38
N ASN A 272 0.97 4.91 -20.89
CA ASN A 272 0.83 5.78 -22.06
C ASN A 272 0.02 7.08 -21.78
N PRO A 273 0.42 7.92 -20.82
CA PRO A 273 -0.34 9.10 -20.44
C PRO A 273 -0.23 10.24 -21.47
N LEU A 274 0.70 10.16 -22.42
CA LEU A 274 1.09 11.27 -23.28
C LEU A 274 0.10 11.43 -24.45
N THR A 275 -0.69 12.49 -24.41
CA THR A 275 -1.56 12.92 -25.51
C THR A 275 -1.15 14.32 -25.96
N ALA A 276 -1.59 14.76 -27.14
CA ALA A 276 -1.38 16.14 -27.58
C ALA A 276 -1.92 17.16 -26.55
N THR A 277 -3.09 16.91 -25.96
CA THR A 277 -3.65 17.78 -24.91
C THR A 277 -2.76 17.85 -23.67
N VAL A 278 -2.23 16.72 -23.22
CA VAL A 278 -1.33 16.67 -22.05
C VAL A 278 -0.03 17.42 -22.34
N LEU A 279 0.63 17.11 -23.47
CA LEU A 279 1.91 17.72 -23.85
C LEU A 279 1.79 19.22 -24.17
N GLY A 280 0.63 19.66 -24.64
CA GLY A 280 0.35 21.06 -24.97
C GLY A 280 -0.31 21.87 -23.86
N ASN A 281 -0.43 21.33 -22.63
CA ASN A 281 -1.13 21.97 -21.51
C ASN A 281 -2.54 22.46 -21.88
N GLY A 282 -3.31 21.61 -22.57
CA GLY A 282 -4.65 21.91 -23.09
C GLY A 282 -4.67 22.36 -24.55
N ASN A 283 -3.55 22.84 -25.11
CA ASN A 283 -3.46 23.26 -26.50
C ASN A 283 -2.99 22.11 -27.41
N VAL A 284 -3.91 21.54 -28.19
CA VAL A 284 -3.65 20.39 -29.07
C VAL A 284 -2.57 20.66 -30.11
N ALA A 285 -2.55 21.86 -30.71
CA ALA A 285 -1.57 22.19 -31.76
C ALA A 285 -0.13 22.23 -31.20
N ASN A 286 0.04 22.83 -30.02
CA ASN A 286 1.33 22.84 -29.32
C ASN A 286 1.77 21.42 -28.96
N GLY A 287 0.83 20.58 -28.52
CA GLY A 287 1.10 19.17 -28.23
C GLY A 287 1.51 18.37 -29.46
N GLN A 288 0.85 18.57 -30.60
CA GLN A 288 1.23 17.93 -31.87
C GLN A 288 2.64 18.34 -32.32
N ALA A 289 3.00 19.63 -32.16
CA ALA A 289 4.36 20.09 -32.42
C ALA A 289 5.39 19.42 -31.48
N ALA A 290 5.08 19.26 -30.19
CA ALA A 290 5.93 18.54 -29.24
C ALA A 290 6.11 17.05 -29.63
N ILE A 291 5.04 16.39 -30.08
CA ILE A 291 5.10 15.00 -30.57
C ILE A 291 5.99 14.91 -31.82
N GLN A 292 5.85 15.84 -32.76
CA GLN A 292 6.71 15.89 -33.95
C GLN A 292 8.18 16.06 -33.59
N GLN A 293 8.50 16.93 -32.62
CA GLN A 293 9.86 17.13 -32.13
C GLN A 293 10.42 15.86 -31.47
N ALA A 294 9.63 15.16 -30.64
CA ALA A 294 10.04 13.89 -30.05
C ALA A 294 10.28 12.80 -31.13
N ASN A 295 9.45 12.79 -32.18
CA ASN A 295 9.59 11.85 -33.29
C ASN A 295 10.88 12.03 -34.10
N VAL A 296 11.50 13.21 -34.11
CA VAL A 296 12.82 13.41 -34.72
C VAL A 296 13.88 12.58 -33.98
N LEU A 297 13.91 12.66 -32.65
CA LEU A 297 14.79 11.85 -31.81
C LEU A 297 14.51 10.36 -31.99
N TYR A 298 13.24 9.97 -31.92
CA TYR A 298 12.86 8.56 -32.02
C TYR A 298 13.13 7.96 -33.38
N ALA A 299 13.03 8.72 -34.47
CA ALA A 299 13.42 8.25 -35.80
C ALA A 299 14.91 7.91 -35.86
N GLN A 300 15.78 8.79 -35.33
CA GLN A 300 17.22 8.56 -35.28
C GLN A 300 17.56 7.33 -34.42
N LEU A 301 17.02 7.26 -33.20
CA LEU A 301 17.25 6.13 -32.31
C LEU A 301 16.74 4.82 -32.91
N ARG A 302 15.52 4.82 -33.49
CA ARG A 302 14.94 3.64 -34.12
C ARG A 302 15.77 3.15 -35.29
N GLN A 303 16.35 4.04 -36.11
CA GLN A 303 17.24 3.65 -37.20
C GLN A 303 18.47 2.90 -36.69
N ILE A 304 19.14 3.46 -35.66
CA ILE A 304 20.31 2.83 -35.03
C ILE A 304 19.92 1.49 -34.42
N LEU A 305 18.85 1.45 -33.62
CA LEU A 305 18.37 0.23 -32.97
C LEU A 305 17.96 -0.84 -33.99
N SER A 306 17.39 -0.45 -35.13
CA SER A 306 17.02 -1.38 -36.21
C SER A 306 18.23 -2.08 -36.80
N PHE A 307 19.35 -1.37 -36.96
CA PHE A 307 20.61 -1.97 -37.41
C PHE A 307 21.11 -3.08 -36.48
N PHE A 308 20.85 -2.96 -35.17
CA PHE A 308 21.20 -3.96 -34.17
C PHE A 308 20.05 -4.94 -33.84
N GLY A 309 18.99 -4.99 -34.65
CA GLY A 309 17.87 -5.91 -34.46
C GLY A 309 16.96 -5.58 -33.26
N GLN A 310 17.00 -4.35 -32.76
CA GLN A 310 16.27 -3.87 -31.58
C GLN A 310 15.22 -2.80 -31.92
N ALA A 311 14.71 -2.79 -33.16
CA ALA A 311 13.76 -1.79 -33.66
C ALA A 311 12.50 -1.62 -32.79
N ASN A 312 12.08 -2.68 -32.08
CA ASN A 312 10.86 -2.70 -31.29
C ASN A 312 10.95 -1.92 -29.97
N ARG A 313 12.16 -1.49 -29.56
CA ARG A 313 12.31 -0.72 -28.31
C ARG A 313 11.64 0.66 -28.40
N ILE A 314 11.69 1.31 -29.56
CA ILE A 314 11.20 2.69 -29.74
C ILE A 314 10.45 2.78 -31.06
N SER A 315 9.17 3.18 -30.99
CA SER A 315 8.33 3.50 -32.13
C SER A 315 8.03 4.99 -32.21
N LEU A 316 7.71 5.48 -33.40
CA LEU A 316 7.21 6.85 -33.56
C LEU A 316 5.84 6.98 -32.91
N TRP A 317 5.63 8.10 -32.24
CA TRP A 317 4.37 8.48 -31.62
C TRP A 317 3.34 8.93 -32.65
N THR A 318 2.07 8.68 -32.33
CA THR A 318 0.94 9.15 -33.12
C THR A 318 0.55 10.57 -32.71
N LEU A 319 0.10 11.38 -33.68
CA LEU A 319 -0.41 12.73 -33.41
C LEU A 319 -1.78 12.71 -32.72
N GLU A 320 -2.52 11.62 -32.93
CA GLU A 320 -3.85 11.37 -32.35
C GLU A 320 -3.76 10.15 -31.43
N GLY A 321 -4.28 10.29 -30.21
CA GLY A 321 -4.31 9.21 -29.23
C GLY A 321 -3.24 9.31 -28.15
N ARG A 322 -2.89 8.14 -27.59
CA ARG A 322 -2.08 7.98 -26.38
C ARG A 322 -0.72 7.38 -26.74
N ASN A 323 0.34 7.98 -26.25
CA ASN A 323 1.71 7.60 -26.52
C ASN A 323 2.41 7.08 -25.25
N PRO A 324 3.21 6.00 -25.36
CA PRO A 324 3.90 5.39 -24.23
C PRO A 324 5.03 6.28 -23.70
N LEU A 325 5.26 6.23 -22.38
CA LEU A 325 6.43 6.82 -21.75
C LEU A 325 7.71 6.14 -22.21
N LEU A 326 8.81 6.88 -22.23
CA LEU A 326 10.15 6.33 -22.37
C LEU A 326 10.69 5.92 -20.99
N ILE A 327 11.20 4.70 -20.87
CA ILE A 327 11.72 4.15 -19.62
C ILE A 327 13.07 3.49 -19.85
N ARG A 328 13.88 3.41 -18.79
CA ARG A 328 15.03 2.51 -18.71
C ARG A 328 14.54 1.12 -18.31
N ASP A 329 15.14 0.09 -18.89
CA ASP A 329 14.88 -1.32 -18.54
C ASP A 329 16.22 -2.07 -18.46
N GLU A 330 16.66 -2.35 -17.23
CA GLU A 330 17.95 -2.99 -16.94
C GLU A 330 18.04 -4.41 -17.49
N SER A 331 16.90 -5.05 -17.78
CA SER A 331 16.87 -6.40 -18.35
C SER A 331 17.28 -6.44 -19.83
N LEU A 332 17.26 -5.29 -20.52
CA LEU A 332 17.64 -5.19 -21.92
C LEU A 332 19.15 -5.27 -22.10
N THR A 333 19.59 -5.89 -23.20
CA THR A 333 20.97 -5.79 -23.67
C THR A 333 21.38 -4.32 -23.79
N ASN A 334 22.44 -3.94 -23.10
CA ASN A 334 22.94 -2.57 -23.12
C ASN A 334 23.65 -2.25 -24.44
N LEU A 335 23.04 -1.36 -25.23
CA LEU A 335 23.56 -0.90 -26.53
C LEU A 335 24.27 0.46 -26.45
N SER A 336 24.72 0.90 -25.27
CA SER A 336 25.34 2.22 -25.10
C SER A 336 26.51 2.46 -26.04
N ALA A 337 27.41 1.46 -26.16
CA ALA A 337 28.59 1.56 -27.02
C ALA A 337 28.23 1.61 -28.52
N GLN A 338 27.23 0.83 -28.91
CA GLN A 338 26.71 0.73 -30.27
C GLN A 338 26.04 2.03 -30.72
N ILE A 339 25.20 2.61 -29.85
CA ILE A 339 24.54 3.89 -30.09
C ILE A 339 25.58 5.00 -30.20
N ARG A 340 26.54 5.07 -29.27
CA ARG A 340 27.65 6.03 -29.34
C ARG A 340 28.42 5.92 -30.66
N GLY A 341 28.80 4.70 -31.06
CA GLY A 341 29.55 4.46 -32.29
C GLY A 341 28.80 4.92 -33.55
N ALA A 342 27.50 4.62 -33.65
CA ALA A 342 26.68 5.03 -34.79
C ALA A 342 26.51 6.57 -34.87
N LEU A 343 26.38 7.25 -33.73
CA LEU A 343 26.25 8.70 -33.66
C LEU A 343 27.55 9.44 -33.96
N LEU A 344 28.69 8.91 -33.51
CA LEU A 344 30.02 9.40 -33.91
C LEU A 344 30.20 9.32 -35.42
N ALA A 345 29.85 8.19 -36.04
CA ALA A 345 29.92 8.01 -37.48
C ALA A 345 28.96 8.94 -38.25
N SER A 346 27.90 9.41 -37.60
CA SER A 346 26.93 10.38 -38.14
C SER A 346 27.36 11.85 -37.93
N GLY A 347 28.54 12.09 -37.35
CA GLY A 347 29.13 13.43 -37.19
C GLY A 347 28.81 14.13 -35.87
N LEU A 348 28.21 13.46 -34.88
CA LEU A 348 28.04 14.04 -33.54
C LEU A 348 29.38 14.08 -32.79
N SER A 349 29.53 15.06 -31.89
CA SER A 349 30.71 15.11 -31.00
C SER A 349 30.76 13.91 -30.07
N ASP A 350 31.95 13.52 -29.63
CA ASP A 350 32.13 12.37 -28.72
C ASP A 350 31.39 12.54 -27.39
N GLN A 351 31.35 13.76 -26.85
CA GLN A 351 30.59 14.07 -25.65
C GLN A 351 29.09 13.82 -25.84
N GLN A 352 28.51 14.30 -26.94
CA GLN A 352 27.08 14.10 -27.24
C GLN A 352 26.78 12.64 -27.51
N ALA A 353 27.57 11.97 -28.35
CA ALA A 353 27.38 10.56 -28.67
C ALA A 353 27.49 9.67 -27.42
N THR A 354 28.41 9.99 -26.50
CA THR A 354 28.54 9.30 -25.21
C THR A 354 27.30 9.50 -24.34
N PHE A 355 26.81 10.73 -24.23
CA PHE A 355 25.60 11.03 -23.47
C PHE A 355 24.37 10.27 -24.02
N TYR A 356 24.18 10.26 -25.34
CA TYR A 356 23.10 9.48 -25.97
C TYR A 356 23.25 7.99 -25.74
N GLY A 357 24.48 7.46 -25.89
CA GLY A 357 24.77 6.06 -25.63
C GLY A 357 24.34 5.65 -24.22
N GLN A 358 24.82 6.37 -23.20
CA GLN A 358 24.50 6.11 -21.80
C GLN A 358 23.00 6.25 -21.49
N THR A 359 22.34 7.27 -22.07
CA THR A 359 20.93 7.54 -21.83
C THR A 359 20.02 6.48 -22.47
N PHE A 360 20.30 6.07 -23.71
CA PHE A 360 19.38 5.23 -24.49
C PHE A 360 19.82 3.77 -24.64
N GLY A 361 20.99 3.38 -24.12
CA GLY A 361 21.53 2.03 -24.26
C GLY A 361 20.60 0.92 -23.78
N GLN A 362 19.78 1.22 -22.76
CA GLN A 362 18.76 0.34 -22.20
C GLN A 362 17.38 1.00 -22.18
N ALA A 363 17.15 2.01 -23.03
CA ALA A 363 15.85 2.66 -23.11
C ALA A 363 14.89 1.89 -24.02
N ARG A 364 13.61 1.89 -23.64
CA ARG A 364 12.49 1.47 -24.48
C ARG A 364 11.23 2.25 -24.10
N GLN A 365 10.23 2.18 -24.96
CA GLN A 365 8.89 2.61 -24.59
C GLN A 365 8.26 1.62 -23.60
N ALA A 366 7.55 2.16 -22.62
CA ALA A 366 6.73 1.40 -21.69
C ALA A 366 5.59 0.68 -22.44
N ASN A 367 5.16 -0.45 -21.90
CA ASN A 367 4.02 -1.22 -22.39
C ASN A 367 3.04 -1.53 -21.25
N ALA A 368 1.95 -2.23 -21.56
CA ALA A 368 0.88 -2.50 -20.60
C ALA A 368 1.28 -3.39 -19.40
N ASN A 369 2.46 -4.03 -19.47
CA ASN A 369 3.00 -4.83 -18.37
C ASN A 369 3.94 -4.05 -17.45
N ASP A 370 4.22 -2.77 -17.75
CA ASP A 370 4.98 -1.89 -16.85
C ASP A 370 4.03 -1.07 -15.99
N LEU A 371 4.40 -0.87 -14.73
CA LEU A 371 3.61 -0.11 -13.76
C LEU A 371 4.30 1.20 -13.45
N VAL A 372 3.65 2.32 -13.79
CA VAL A 372 4.16 3.66 -13.49
C VAL A 372 3.75 4.03 -12.08
N LEU A 373 4.72 4.39 -11.24
CA LEU A 373 4.47 4.71 -9.84
C LEU A 373 3.67 6.02 -9.72
N LEU A 374 2.77 6.10 -8.75
CA LEU A 374 1.87 7.25 -8.56
C LEU A 374 2.61 8.61 -8.47
N PRO A 375 3.72 8.74 -7.70
CA PRO A 375 4.48 10.00 -7.65
C PRO A 375 5.04 10.44 -9.00
N THR A 376 5.24 9.50 -9.93
CA THR A 376 5.78 9.78 -11.27
C THR A 376 4.90 10.75 -12.05
N ARG A 377 3.60 10.85 -11.73
CA ARG A 377 2.68 11.81 -12.35
C ARG A 377 3.21 13.24 -12.34
N ALA A 378 3.85 13.66 -11.25
CA ALA A 378 4.34 15.04 -11.09
C ALA A 378 5.65 15.33 -11.84
N VAL A 379 6.42 14.29 -12.21
CA VAL A 379 7.74 14.45 -12.84
C VAL A 379 7.73 14.25 -14.35
N ILE A 380 6.69 13.65 -14.93
CA ILE A 380 6.59 13.45 -16.39
C ILE A 380 6.75 14.79 -17.11
N GLY A 381 7.68 14.85 -18.06
CA GLY A 381 8.01 16.04 -18.86
C GLY A 381 8.86 17.09 -18.15
N THR A 382 9.14 16.93 -16.86
CA THR A 382 10.05 17.83 -16.12
C THR A 382 11.52 17.54 -16.46
N ALA A 383 12.39 18.51 -16.19
CA ALA A 383 13.82 18.40 -16.45
C ALA A 383 14.57 17.69 -15.32
N PRO A 384 15.28 16.59 -15.59
CA PRO A 384 16.22 16.01 -14.62
C PRO A 384 17.36 16.99 -14.32
N ASN A 385 17.87 16.95 -13.09
CA ASN A 385 19.04 17.74 -12.70
C ASN A 385 20.27 17.33 -13.53
N GLY A 386 20.97 18.31 -14.08
CA GLY A 386 22.21 18.10 -14.84
C GLY A 386 22.04 17.53 -16.25
N VAL A 387 20.80 17.33 -16.73
CA VAL A 387 20.53 16.83 -18.07
C VAL A 387 20.28 18.00 -19.04
N PRO A 388 21.03 18.11 -20.16
CA PRO A 388 20.89 19.23 -21.09
C PRO A 388 19.67 19.11 -22.01
N ALA A 389 19.06 20.25 -22.34
CA ALA A 389 18.06 20.33 -23.40
C ALA A 389 18.68 19.97 -24.77
N PRO A 390 17.90 19.36 -25.70
CA PRO A 390 16.47 19.02 -25.60
C PRO A 390 16.17 17.64 -25.00
N LEU A 391 17.17 16.94 -24.43
CA LEU A 391 17.01 15.59 -23.87
C LEU A 391 16.59 15.57 -22.40
N ASN A 392 16.03 16.67 -21.90
CA ASN A 392 15.74 16.89 -20.49
C ASN A 392 14.24 16.86 -20.20
N ALA A 393 13.52 15.84 -20.68
CA ALA A 393 12.11 15.66 -20.36
C ALA A 393 11.85 14.21 -19.95
N PHE A 394 11.65 13.99 -18.65
CA PHE A 394 11.38 12.66 -18.08
C PHE A 394 10.19 11.99 -18.78
N GLY A 395 10.38 10.74 -19.20
CA GLY A 395 9.37 9.94 -19.90
C GLY A 395 9.12 10.35 -21.36
N ILE A 396 9.81 11.37 -21.89
CA ILE A 396 9.64 11.87 -23.26
C ILE A 396 10.94 11.81 -24.04
N SER A 397 11.93 12.63 -23.67
CA SER A 397 13.25 12.67 -24.30
C SER A 397 14.36 12.17 -23.37
N TYR A 398 14.04 11.98 -22.09
CA TYR A 398 14.86 11.31 -21.09
C TYR A 398 14.08 10.11 -20.53
N PRO A 399 14.62 8.88 -20.53
CA PRO A 399 13.94 7.73 -19.97
C PRO A 399 13.68 7.92 -18.47
N LEU A 400 12.49 7.54 -18.00
CA LEU A 400 12.23 7.37 -16.58
C LEU A 400 13.18 6.30 -16.02
N GLN A 401 13.78 6.57 -14.86
CA GLN A 401 14.65 5.64 -14.14
C GLN A 401 13.83 4.76 -13.20
N ASP A 402 14.50 3.79 -12.58
CA ASP A 402 13.95 2.77 -11.67
C ASP A 402 12.94 3.39 -10.69
N GLU A 403 13.28 4.49 -9.99
CA GLU A 403 12.41 5.13 -8.99
C GLU A 403 11.01 5.58 -9.48
N HIS A 404 10.76 5.51 -10.79
CA HIS A 404 9.53 5.97 -11.43
C HIS A 404 8.68 4.86 -12.05
N VAL A 405 9.25 3.68 -12.30
CA VAL A 405 8.58 2.60 -13.01
C VAL A 405 9.00 1.24 -12.46
N LEU A 406 8.04 0.33 -12.33
CA LEU A 406 8.31 -1.08 -12.07
C LEU A 406 8.10 -1.86 -13.36
N THR A 407 9.16 -2.48 -13.87
CA THR A 407 9.13 -3.24 -15.12
C THR A 407 8.50 -4.61 -14.95
N ALA A 408 8.10 -5.24 -16.05
CA ALA A 408 7.55 -6.59 -16.05
C ALA A 408 8.46 -7.64 -15.36
N ALA A 409 9.78 -7.52 -15.52
CA ALA A 409 10.73 -8.43 -14.89
C ALA A 409 10.73 -8.31 -13.36
N GLU A 410 10.63 -7.08 -12.85
CA GLU A 410 10.61 -6.79 -11.41
C GLU A 410 9.27 -7.17 -10.78
N ILE A 411 8.16 -6.99 -11.50
CA ILE A 411 6.83 -7.47 -11.09
C ILE A 411 6.84 -8.99 -10.90
N ILE A 412 7.52 -9.75 -11.76
CA ILE A 412 7.66 -11.21 -11.61
C ILE A 412 8.40 -11.54 -10.30
N GLN A 413 9.46 -10.80 -9.96
CA GLN A 413 10.20 -11.01 -8.71
C GLN A 413 9.30 -10.78 -7.49
N VAL A 414 8.57 -9.67 -7.48
CA VAL A 414 7.62 -9.31 -6.41
C VAL A 414 6.54 -10.39 -6.24
N ASN A 415 5.92 -10.83 -7.34
CA ASN A 415 4.85 -11.82 -7.30
C ASN A 415 5.34 -13.21 -6.88
N THR A 416 6.55 -13.60 -7.30
CA THR A 416 7.18 -14.87 -6.92
C THR A 416 7.46 -14.91 -5.42
N ALA A 417 8.09 -13.85 -4.88
CA ALA A 417 8.35 -13.75 -3.44
C ALA A 417 7.05 -13.71 -2.62
N THR A 418 6.07 -12.91 -3.05
CA THR A 418 4.75 -12.83 -2.39
C THR A 418 4.07 -14.20 -2.31
N THR A 419 4.13 -14.99 -3.40
CA THR A 419 3.58 -16.35 -3.43
C THR A 419 4.31 -17.27 -2.45
N ALA A 420 5.64 -17.22 -2.42
CA ALA A 420 6.44 -18.04 -1.51
C ALA A 420 6.15 -17.70 -0.03
N PHE A 421 6.10 -16.40 0.32
CA PHE A 421 5.76 -15.95 1.67
C PHE A 421 4.36 -16.40 2.08
N ASN A 422 3.37 -16.25 1.19
CA ASN A 422 2.00 -16.67 1.47
C ASN A 422 1.86 -18.18 1.68
N ASN A 423 2.66 -18.99 0.97
CA ASN A 423 2.73 -20.43 1.21
C ASN A 423 3.27 -20.73 2.61
N SER A 424 4.33 -20.03 3.05
CA SER A 424 4.86 -20.16 4.43
C SER A 424 3.84 -19.71 5.49
N ILE A 425 3.16 -18.58 5.28
CA ILE A 425 2.13 -18.08 6.21
C ILE A 425 1.05 -19.13 6.43
N ARG A 426 0.50 -19.70 5.34
CA ARG A 426 -0.55 -20.72 5.43
C ARG A 426 -0.07 -21.98 6.14
N ALA A 427 1.06 -22.55 5.71
CA ALA A 427 1.60 -23.77 6.30
C ALA A 427 1.91 -23.62 7.80
N ILE A 428 2.50 -22.49 8.21
CA ILE A 428 2.82 -22.22 9.61
C ILE A 428 1.53 -22.06 10.43
N ALA A 429 0.53 -21.35 9.90
CA ALA A 429 -0.74 -21.15 10.58
C ALA A 429 -1.54 -22.45 10.75
N GLU A 430 -1.60 -23.27 9.70
CA GLU A 430 -2.22 -24.60 9.74
C GLU A 430 -1.57 -25.49 10.80
N SER A 431 -0.23 -25.48 10.90
CA SER A 431 0.50 -26.26 11.92
C SER A 431 0.18 -25.86 13.37
N LYS A 432 -0.42 -24.68 13.58
CA LYS A 432 -0.81 -24.13 14.88
C LYS A 432 -2.32 -24.03 15.08
N GLY A 433 -3.12 -24.47 14.09
CA GLY A 433 -4.57 -24.34 14.14
C GLY A 433 -5.07 -22.88 14.18
N LEU A 434 -4.31 -21.95 13.61
CA LEU A 434 -4.66 -20.54 13.55
C LEU A 434 -5.62 -20.26 12.39
N ALA A 435 -6.49 -19.26 12.56
CA ALA A 435 -7.34 -18.82 11.48
C ALA A 435 -6.53 -18.01 10.45
N ILE A 436 -6.86 -18.14 9.17
CA ILE A 436 -6.16 -17.44 8.08
C ILE A 436 -7.14 -16.49 7.39
N ALA A 437 -6.85 -15.20 7.46
CA ALA A 437 -7.48 -14.19 6.61
C ALA A 437 -6.70 -14.10 5.29
N ASP A 438 -7.23 -14.69 4.22
CA ASP A 438 -6.56 -14.67 2.92
C ASP A 438 -6.76 -13.32 2.21
N MET A 439 -6.07 -12.29 2.71
CA MET A 439 -6.11 -10.93 2.20
C MET A 439 -5.59 -10.82 0.75
N ASN A 440 -4.76 -11.76 0.31
CA ASN A 440 -4.40 -11.89 -1.10
C ASN A 440 -5.63 -12.18 -1.97
N ALA A 441 -6.42 -13.19 -1.60
CA ALA A 441 -7.65 -13.52 -2.31
C ALA A 441 -8.71 -12.42 -2.19
N ILE A 442 -8.94 -11.90 -0.98
CA ILE A 442 -9.96 -10.88 -0.68
C ILE A 442 -9.68 -9.60 -1.46
N LEU A 443 -8.47 -9.04 -1.39
CA LEU A 443 -8.17 -7.76 -2.01
C LEU A 443 -8.05 -7.87 -3.54
N ASN A 444 -7.77 -9.06 -4.09
CA ASN A 444 -7.88 -9.28 -5.53
C ASN A 444 -9.33 -9.13 -6.04
N GLN A 445 -10.34 -9.41 -5.21
CA GLN A 445 -11.75 -9.19 -5.60
C GLN A 445 -12.09 -7.71 -5.74
N LEU A 446 -11.37 -6.80 -5.08
CA LEU A 446 -11.57 -5.36 -5.23
C LEU A 446 -11.31 -4.87 -6.65
N VAL A 447 -10.50 -5.60 -7.45
CA VAL A 447 -10.26 -5.25 -8.86
C VAL A 447 -11.56 -5.36 -9.67
N SER A 448 -12.35 -6.41 -9.44
CA SER A 448 -13.66 -6.62 -10.09
C SER A 448 -14.83 -5.99 -9.33
N GLY A 449 -14.62 -5.61 -8.06
CA GLY A 449 -15.63 -5.11 -7.14
C GLY A 449 -15.99 -6.12 -6.05
N LEU A 450 -15.96 -5.67 -4.80
CA LEU A 450 -16.36 -6.41 -3.62
C LEU A 450 -17.71 -5.87 -3.12
N ARG A 451 -18.72 -6.73 -3.09
CA ARG A 451 -20.01 -6.40 -2.47
C ARG A 451 -19.96 -6.76 -0.99
N VAL A 452 -20.26 -5.80 -0.13
CA VAL A 452 -20.26 -5.99 1.33
C VAL A 452 -21.68 -5.84 1.90
N GLU A 453 -21.82 -5.99 3.21
CA GLU A 453 -23.10 -6.12 3.91
C GLU A 453 -24.01 -4.89 3.82
N ASP A 454 -23.43 -3.71 3.59
CA ASP A 454 -24.17 -2.47 3.33
C ASP A 454 -24.83 -2.44 1.94
N GLY A 455 -24.62 -3.47 1.12
CA GLY A 455 -25.17 -3.62 -0.23
C GLY A 455 -24.40 -2.89 -1.32
N GLN A 456 -23.39 -2.07 -0.98
CA GLN A 456 -22.56 -1.33 -1.92
C GLN A 456 -21.48 -2.21 -2.56
N ILE A 457 -20.98 -1.76 -3.71
CA ILE A 457 -19.83 -2.37 -4.38
C ILE A 457 -18.64 -1.43 -4.25
N TYR A 458 -17.59 -1.93 -3.62
CA TYR A 458 -16.33 -1.22 -3.43
C TYR A 458 -15.28 -1.76 -4.39
N THR A 459 -14.41 -0.88 -4.90
CA THR A 459 -13.36 -1.28 -5.85
C THR A 459 -11.99 -0.77 -5.43
N ALA A 460 -10.93 -1.33 -6.01
CA ALA A 460 -9.55 -0.88 -5.85
C ALA A 460 -9.22 0.39 -6.64
N ASN A 461 -10.22 1.22 -6.95
CA ASN A 461 -9.99 2.47 -7.65
C ASN A 461 -9.30 3.47 -6.73
N TYR A 462 -8.43 4.29 -7.33
CA TYR A 462 -7.94 5.48 -6.67
C TYR A 462 -9.06 6.49 -6.41
N PHE A 463 -8.77 7.45 -5.56
CA PHE A 463 -9.69 8.52 -5.23
C PHE A 463 -10.16 9.27 -6.50
N SER A 464 -11.47 9.53 -6.54
CA SER A 464 -12.11 10.44 -7.49
C SER A 464 -13.35 11.05 -6.83
N THR A 465 -13.64 12.32 -7.13
CA THR A 465 -14.84 13.02 -6.61
C THR A 465 -16.14 12.29 -6.97
N SER A 466 -16.18 11.56 -8.09
CA SER A 466 -17.34 10.77 -8.52
C SER A 466 -17.52 9.44 -7.77
N ARG A 467 -16.52 9.00 -6.99
CA ARG A 467 -16.51 7.69 -6.31
C ARG A 467 -16.11 7.79 -4.82
N ILE A 468 -16.15 8.99 -4.24
CA ILE A 468 -15.69 9.24 -2.86
C ILE A 468 -16.34 8.32 -1.81
N ASN A 469 -17.60 7.94 -2.01
CA ASN A 469 -18.35 7.09 -1.09
C ASN A 469 -17.99 5.59 -1.22
N THR A 470 -17.27 5.19 -2.28
CA THR A 470 -16.87 3.81 -2.53
C THR A 470 -15.36 3.62 -2.70
N THR A 471 -14.56 4.69 -2.55
CA THR A 471 -13.10 4.60 -2.47
C THR A 471 -12.68 3.97 -1.14
N LEU A 472 -11.83 2.94 -1.21
CA LEU A 472 -11.26 2.26 -0.04
C LEU A 472 -9.82 2.64 0.28
N PHE A 473 -9.08 3.11 -0.71
CA PHE A 473 -7.69 3.53 -0.55
C PHE A 473 -7.63 4.99 -0.10
N SER A 474 -6.61 5.29 0.67
CA SER A 474 -6.25 6.64 1.10
C SER A 474 -5.45 7.36 0.00
N LEU A 475 -5.15 8.63 0.22
CA LEU A 475 -4.50 9.51 -0.77
C LEU A 475 -3.02 9.19 -1.03
N ASP A 476 -2.44 8.20 -0.36
CA ASP A 476 -1.12 7.67 -0.73
C ASP A 476 -1.19 6.57 -1.80
N GLY A 477 -2.39 6.07 -2.11
CA GLY A 477 -2.62 5.01 -3.08
C GLY A 477 -2.12 3.63 -2.64
N ILE A 478 -1.67 3.49 -1.39
CA ILE A 478 -1.13 2.26 -0.82
C ILE A 478 -2.04 1.74 0.29
N HIS A 479 -2.35 2.59 1.27
CA HIS A 479 -3.03 2.20 2.50
C HIS A 479 -4.54 2.38 2.39
N PRO A 480 -5.33 1.61 3.14
CA PRO A 480 -6.75 1.84 3.30
C PRO A 480 -7.05 3.20 3.94
N ASN A 481 -8.16 3.83 3.56
CA ASN A 481 -8.78 4.87 4.36
C ASN A 481 -9.64 4.25 5.48
N ALA A 482 -10.32 5.05 6.29
CA ALA A 482 -11.14 4.57 7.40
C ALA A 482 -12.19 3.53 6.97
N ARG A 483 -12.80 3.71 5.79
CA ARG A 483 -13.76 2.75 5.22
C ARG A 483 -13.08 1.45 4.77
N GLY A 484 -11.92 1.54 4.15
CA GLY A 484 -11.12 0.37 3.80
C GLY A 484 -10.72 -0.45 5.03
N TYR A 485 -10.35 0.20 6.14
CA TYR A 485 -10.08 -0.49 7.40
C TYR A 485 -11.32 -1.17 8.00
N ALA A 486 -12.51 -0.57 7.88
CA ALA A 486 -13.76 -1.20 8.31
C ALA A 486 -14.04 -2.49 7.51
N ILE A 487 -13.81 -2.50 6.19
CA ILE A 487 -13.94 -3.72 5.37
C ILE A 487 -12.93 -4.78 5.80
N ILE A 488 -11.66 -4.42 5.95
CA ILE A 488 -10.62 -5.33 6.45
C ILE A 488 -11.02 -5.95 7.80
N THR A 489 -11.56 -5.13 8.70
CA THR A 489 -12.05 -5.58 10.01
C THR A 489 -13.15 -6.63 9.84
N ASN A 490 -14.14 -6.37 8.98
CA ASN A 490 -15.23 -7.32 8.71
C ASN A 490 -14.72 -8.65 8.13
N GLU A 491 -13.77 -8.60 7.20
CA GLU A 491 -13.19 -9.82 6.63
C GLU A 491 -12.44 -10.66 7.67
N ILE A 492 -11.74 -10.01 8.61
CA ILE A 492 -11.13 -10.72 9.75
C ILE A 492 -12.21 -11.29 10.67
N ILE A 493 -13.27 -10.54 10.98
CA ILE A 493 -14.38 -11.02 11.83
C ILE A 493 -15.05 -12.25 11.20
N LYS A 494 -15.30 -12.26 9.88
CA LYS A 494 -15.87 -13.43 9.19
C LYS A 494 -15.01 -14.68 9.38
N VAL A 495 -13.68 -14.52 9.33
CA VAL A 495 -12.72 -15.61 9.54
C VAL A 495 -12.75 -16.08 11.00
N ILE A 496 -12.79 -15.15 11.96
CA ILE A 496 -12.91 -15.48 13.39
C ILE A 496 -14.20 -16.25 13.67
N ASN A 497 -15.35 -15.74 13.20
CA ASN A 497 -16.66 -16.36 13.40
C ASN A 497 -16.70 -17.78 12.82
N ARG A 498 -16.09 -18.00 11.64
CA ARG A 498 -16.03 -19.31 11.00
C ARG A 498 -15.09 -20.28 11.71
N HIS A 499 -13.88 -19.84 12.08
CA HIS A 499 -12.83 -20.73 12.56
C HIS A 499 -12.95 -21.03 14.06
N TYR A 500 -13.39 -20.05 14.84
CA TYR A 500 -13.53 -20.17 16.31
C TYR A 500 -14.97 -20.30 16.76
N ASN A 501 -15.92 -20.56 15.85
CA ASN A 501 -17.35 -20.66 16.16
C ASN A 501 -17.91 -19.44 16.91
N ALA A 502 -17.29 -18.27 16.72
CA ALA A 502 -17.69 -17.01 17.34
C ALA A 502 -18.89 -16.39 16.62
N ARG A 503 -19.55 -15.44 17.29
CA ARG A 503 -20.66 -14.64 16.76
C ARG A 503 -20.40 -13.17 17.04
N LEU A 504 -19.36 -12.62 16.45
CA LEU A 504 -19.05 -11.20 16.53
C LEU A 504 -19.85 -10.43 15.47
N PRO A 505 -20.40 -9.25 15.81
CA PRO A 505 -21.05 -8.39 14.83
C PRO A 505 -20.04 -7.78 13.87
N LEU A 506 -20.52 -7.43 12.68
CA LEU A 506 -19.76 -6.69 11.68
C LEU A 506 -19.99 -5.18 11.87
N VAL A 507 -19.02 -4.36 11.47
CA VAL A 507 -19.16 -2.91 11.42
C VAL A 507 -19.73 -2.47 10.06
N SER A 508 -20.49 -1.38 10.04
CA SER A 508 -21.00 -0.80 8.78
C SER A 508 -19.95 0.10 8.14
N ALA A 509 -19.38 -0.32 7.01
CA ALA A 509 -18.34 0.44 6.30
C ALA A 509 -18.81 1.85 5.88
N GLY A 510 -20.09 1.99 5.52
CA GLY A 510 -20.70 3.29 5.18
C GLY A 510 -20.66 4.34 6.31
N ASN A 511 -20.48 3.93 7.57
CA ASN A 511 -20.37 4.84 8.70
C ASN A 511 -18.98 5.48 8.85
N PHE A 512 -18.00 5.05 8.06
CA PHE A 512 -16.63 5.53 8.13
C PHE A 512 -16.34 6.57 7.02
N PRO A 513 -15.55 7.62 7.34
CA PRO A 513 -15.24 8.67 6.39
C PRO A 513 -14.34 8.17 5.25
N GLY A 514 -14.41 8.87 4.11
CA GLY A 514 -13.47 8.71 2.99
C GLY A 514 -12.24 9.62 3.14
N ALA A 515 -11.67 10.02 2.00
CA ALA A 515 -10.58 11.00 1.96
C ALA A 515 -11.02 12.37 2.50
N THR A 516 -10.09 13.07 3.15
CA THR A 516 -10.32 14.46 3.60
C THR A 516 -10.18 15.41 2.40
N ILE A 517 -11.21 16.22 2.15
CA ILE A 517 -11.23 17.22 1.08
C ILE A 517 -11.35 18.62 1.71
N LEU A 518 -10.46 19.52 1.31
CA LEU A 518 -10.47 20.93 1.73
C LEU A 518 -10.65 21.84 0.51
N PRO A 519 -11.31 23.01 0.65
CA PRO A 519 -11.42 23.98 -0.44
C PRO A 519 -10.05 24.44 -0.96
N THR A 520 -9.14 24.69 -0.02
CA THR A 520 -7.71 24.99 -0.20
C THR A 520 -6.95 24.45 1.01
N ASN A 521 -5.69 24.10 0.82
CA ASN A 521 -4.80 23.67 1.92
C ASN A 521 -4.36 24.81 2.86
#